data_AF-A0A7S1EC28-F1
#
_entry.id   AF-A0A7S1EC28-F1
#
_cell.length_a   1.000
_cell.length_b   1.000
_cell.length_c   1.000
_cell.angle_alpha   90.00
_cell.angle_beta   90.00
_cell.angle_gamma   90.00
#
_symmetry.space_group_name_H-M   'P 1'
#
loop_
_entity.id
_entity.type
_entity.pdbx_description
1 polymer ?
#
loop_
_entity_poly.entity_id
_entity_poly.type
_entity_poly.pdbx_seq_one_letter_code
_entity_poly.pdbx_strand_id
1 'polypeptide(L)'
;VWHPWHGPLRRPYRFRYRKEREYRLHSAATGLLYARLLDPGIFDWLADYPDLWAALLYVLAGQYEHAGTLGELVVQADQASVAQELGGDPSKALAAPKHALQRKLLDGLRFLLREEFKLNQPQASDGWLTQDALWLVSKTVSDKL
;
A
#
# COMPACT_ATOMS: atom_id res chain seq x y z
N VAL A 1 -6.14 -2.88 28.03
CA VAL A 1 -5.98 -2.89 26.55
C VAL A 1 -7.16 -3.66 25.98
N TRP A 2 -7.77 -3.17 24.91
CA TRP A 2 -8.91 -3.86 24.28
C TRP A 2 -8.42 -4.80 23.19
N HIS A 3 -9.04 -5.97 23.12
CA HIS A 3 -8.78 -7.01 22.13
C HIS A 3 -10.09 -7.25 21.37
N PRO A 4 -10.17 -6.86 20.08
CA PRO A 4 -11.42 -6.89 19.32
C PRO A 4 -12.07 -8.28 19.21
N TRP A 5 -11.29 -9.35 19.26
CA TRP A 5 -11.77 -10.74 19.28
C TRP A 5 -12.40 -11.19 20.63
N HIS A 6 -12.49 -10.32 21.63
CA HIS A 6 -13.31 -10.56 22.82
C HIS A 6 -14.65 -9.82 22.79
N GLY A 7 -15.00 -9.23 21.64
CA GLY A 7 -16.29 -8.56 21.43
C GLY A 7 -16.23 -7.05 21.71
N PRO A 8 -17.39 -6.38 21.61
CA PRO A 8 -17.47 -4.92 21.66
C PRO A 8 -17.14 -4.36 23.04
N LEU A 9 -16.66 -3.11 23.07
CA LEU A 9 -16.43 -2.37 24.30
C LEU A 9 -17.77 -2.08 25.01
N ARG A 10 -17.89 -2.50 26.28
CA ARG A 10 -19.11 -2.32 27.09
C ARG A 10 -18.98 -1.26 28.19
N ARG A 11 -17.81 -0.66 28.34
CA ARG A 11 -17.48 0.32 29.39
C ARG A 11 -16.91 1.58 28.74
N PRO A 12 -17.00 2.75 29.40
CA PRO A 12 -16.32 3.95 28.95
C PRO A 12 -14.84 3.69 28.69
N TYR A 13 -14.30 4.24 27.61
CA TYR A 13 -12.92 4.02 27.18
C TYR A 13 -12.26 5.32 26.75
N ARG A 14 -10.92 5.31 26.70
CA ARG A 14 -10.11 6.39 26.15
C ARG A 14 -9.39 5.89 24.92
N PHE A 15 -9.41 6.71 23.87
CA PHE A 15 -8.63 6.46 22.66
C PHE A 15 -7.19 6.94 22.85
N ARG A 16 -6.21 6.14 22.41
CA ARG A 16 -4.80 6.52 22.39
C ARG A 16 -4.22 6.24 21.01
N TYR A 17 -3.90 7.31 20.28
CA TYR A 17 -3.21 7.20 18.99
C TYR A 17 -1.80 6.63 19.20
N ARG A 18 -1.42 5.64 18.38
CA ARG A 18 -0.06 5.09 18.33
C ARG A 18 0.64 5.63 17.09
N LYS A 19 1.70 6.44 17.28
CA LYS A 19 2.48 7.03 16.19
C LYS A 19 3.29 5.99 15.41
N GLU A 20 3.83 4.99 16.10
CA GLU A 20 4.67 3.92 15.53
C GLU A 20 3.84 2.74 14.97
N ARG A 21 2.69 3.03 14.35
CA ARG A 21 1.87 1.96 13.77
C ARG A 21 2.55 1.41 12.52
N GLU A 22 2.68 0.09 12.45
CA GLU A 22 3.06 -0.56 11.20
C GLU A 22 1.85 -0.56 10.27
N TYR A 23 1.91 0.27 9.22
CA TYR A 23 0.78 0.46 8.31
C TYR A 23 0.39 -0.84 7.60
N ARG A 24 1.35 -1.64 7.13
CA ARG A 24 1.05 -2.92 6.45
C ARG A 24 0.37 -3.94 7.36
N LEU A 25 0.68 -3.92 8.65
CA LEU A 25 0.12 -4.86 9.62
C LEU A 25 -1.39 -4.68 9.79
N HIS A 26 -1.93 -3.46 9.62
CA HIS A 26 -3.37 -3.25 9.85
C HIS A 26 -4.23 -4.04 8.87
N SER A 27 -3.82 -4.19 7.61
CA SER A 27 -4.59 -4.91 6.60
C SER A 27 -4.66 -6.40 6.95
N ALA A 28 -3.50 -7.01 7.25
CA ALA A 28 -3.43 -8.40 7.68
C ALA A 28 -4.18 -8.64 9.01
N ALA A 29 -4.03 -7.75 9.99
CA ALA A 29 -4.66 -7.89 11.30
C ALA A 29 -6.20 -7.74 11.24
N THR A 30 -6.74 -7.05 10.24
CA THR A 30 -8.20 -6.94 10.02
C THR A 30 -8.81 -8.31 9.73
N GLY A 31 -8.03 -9.24 9.18
CA GLY A 31 -8.35 -10.67 9.03
C GLY A 31 -8.96 -11.31 10.28
N LEU A 32 -8.48 -10.90 11.46
CA LEU A 32 -8.93 -11.44 12.76
C LEU A 32 -10.38 -11.06 13.11
N LEU A 33 -10.99 -10.14 12.36
CA LEU A 33 -12.31 -9.60 12.67
C LEU A 33 -13.41 -9.97 11.67
N TYR A 34 -13.08 -10.48 10.49
CA TYR A 34 -14.10 -10.78 9.48
C TYR A 34 -15.11 -11.83 9.98
N ALA A 35 -14.62 -12.89 10.61
CA ALA A 35 -15.46 -13.93 11.22
C ALA A 35 -16.30 -13.47 12.43
N ARG A 36 -16.14 -12.22 12.86
CA ARG A 36 -16.96 -11.59 13.92
C ARG A 36 -17.96 -10.58 13.37
N LEU A 37 -17.76 -10.10 12.16
CA LEU A 37 -18.62 -9.12 11.50
C LEU A 37 -19.58 -9.79 10.52
N LEU A 38 -19.08 -10.78 9.78
CA LEU A 38 -19.86 -11.57 8.84
C LEU A 38 -20.30 -12.85 9.56
N ASP A 39 -21.60 -13.14 9.50
CA ASP A 39 -22.13 -14.40 10.01
C ASP A 39 -21.76 -15.58 9.08
N PRO A 40 -21.78 -16.83 9.59
CA PRO A 40 -21.44 -18.00 8.78
C PRO A 40 -22.29 -18.14 7.50
N GLY A 41 -23.56 -17.76 7.52
CA GLY A 41 -24.43 -17.87 6.35
C GLY A 41 -24.01 -16.95 5.21
N ILE A 42 -23.50 -15.76 5.53
CA ILE A 42 -22.91 -14.85 4.52
C ILE A 42 -21.62 -15.46 3.94
N PHE A 43 -20.78 -16.09 4.76
CA PHE A 43 -19.56 -16.74 4.26
C PHE A 43 -19.89 -17.90 3.33
N ASP A 44 -20.85 -18.74 3.72
CA ASP A 44 -21.29 -19.86 2.89
C ASP A 44 -21.84 -19.35 1.55
N TRP A 45 -22.68 -18.31 1.56
CA TRP A 45 -23.21 -17.70 0.35
C TRP A 45 -22.12 -17.08 -0.55
N LEU A 46 -21.12 -16.40 0.03
CA LEU A 46 -20.02 -15.84 -0.74
C LEU A 46 -19.14 -16.94 -1.34
N ALA A 47 -18.94 -18.04 -0.62
CA ALA A 47 -18.13 -19.17 -1.07
C ALA A 47 -18.75 -19.91 -2.28
N ASP A 48 -20.06 -19.78 -2.51
CA ASP A 48 -20.73 -20.27 -3.72
C ASP A 48 -20.26 -19.56 -5.01
N TYR A 49 -19.50 -18.46 -4.89
CA TYR A 49 -18.90 -17.72 -6.00
C TYR A 49 -17.36 -17.70 -5.89
N PRO A 50 -16.65 -18.76 -6.33
CA PRO A 50 -15.22 -18.94 -6.04
C PRO A 50 -14.32 -17.79 -6.49
N ASP A 51 -14.54 -17.25 -7.68
CA ASP A 51 -13.72 -16.15 -8.22
C ASP A 51 -13.92 -14.86 -7.44
N LEU A 52 -15.18 -14.54 -7.10
CA LEU A 52 -15.53 -13.36 -6.30
C LEU A 52 -15.04 -13.52 -4.86
N TRP A 53 -15.17 -14.72 -4.31
CA TRP A 53 -14.68 -15.09 -2.99
C TRP A 53 -13.17 -14.88 -2.88
N ALA A 54 -12.39 -15.40 -3.84
CA ALA A 54 -10.95 -15.20 -3.88
C ALA A 54 -10.58 -13.71 -4.00
N ALA A 55 -11.22 -12.97 -4.91
CA ALA A 55 -11.00 -11.53 -5.06
C ALA A 55 -11.30 -10.75 -3.78
N LEU A 56 -12.40 -11.09 -3.09
CA LEU A 56 -12.77 -10.47 -1.81
C LEU A 56 -11.71 -10.74 -0.75
N LEU A 57 -11.25 -11.99 -0.60
CA LEU A 57 -10.20 -12.34 0.38
C LEU A 57 -8.92 -11.54 0.15
N TYR A 58 -8.49 -11.36 -1.11
CA TYR A 58 -7.32 -10.54 -1.43
C TYR A 58 -7.52 -9.06 -1.09
N VAL A 59 -8.69 -8.48 -1.39
CA VAL A 59 -9.02 -7.10 -0.98
C VAL A 59 -8.98 -6.95 0.53
N LEU A 60 -9.61 -7.87 1.26
CA LEU A 60 -9.65 -7.86 2.70
C LEU A 60 -8.24 -8.00 3.32
N ALA A 61 -7.37 -8.82 2.72
CA ALA A 61 -5.97 -8.92 3.12
C ALA A 61 -5.12 -7.68 2.73
N GLY A 62 -5.67 -6.73 1.97
CA GLY A 62 -4.97 -5.55 1.45
C GLY A 62 -4.04 -5.85 0.27
N GLN A 63 -4.21 -7.00 -0.40
CA GLN A 63 -3.46 -7.45 -1.57
C GLN A 63 -4.23 -7.12 -2.85
N TYR A 64 -4.53 -5.84 -3.09
CA TYR A 64 -5.42 -5.40 -4.17
C TYR A 64 -4.94 -5.82 -5.56
N GLU A 65 -3.64 -5.98 -5.76
CA GLU A 65 -3.04 -6.46 -7.00
C GLU A 65 -3.44 -7.89 -7.38
N HIS A 66 -3.83 -8.70 -6.38
CA HIS A 66 -4.31 -10.07 -6.58
C HIS A 66 -5.84 -10.16 -6.66
N ALA A 67 -6.55 -9.04 -6.45
CA ALA A 67 -8.01 -9.00 -6.38
C ALA A 67 -8.72 -8.64 -7.71
N GLY A 68 -7.97 -8.53 -8.80
CA GLY A 68 -8.50 -8.20 -10.13
C GLY A 68 -9.35 -6.92 -10.13
N THR A 69 -10.49 -6.96 -10.83
CA THR A 69 -11.41 -5.80 -10.95
C THR A 69 -11.92 -5.30 -9.59
N LEU A 70 -12.11 -6.17 -8.60
CA LEU A 70 -12.53 -5.75 -7.26
C LEU A 70 -11.46 -4.87 -6.61
N GLY A 71 -10.19 -5.28 -6.74
CA GLY A 71 -9.05 -4.48 -6.28
C GLY A 71 -8.96 -3.14 -6.99
N GLU A 72 -9.13 -3.11 -8.30
CA GLU A 72 -9.13 -1.86 -9.08
C GLU A 72 -10.20 -0.88 -8.60
N LEU A 73 -11.42 -1.36 -8.39
CA LEU A 73 -12.55 -0.57 -7.90
C LEU A 73 -12.28 0.01 -6.50
N VAL A 74 -11.76 -0.81 -5.59
CA VAL A 74 -11.41 -0.36 -4.22
C VAL A 74 -10.35 0.74 -4.26
N VAL A 75 -9.30 0.57 -5.07
CA VAL A 75 -8.23 1.58 -5.16
C VAL A 75 -8.74 2.85 -5.85
N GLN A 76 -9.67 2.75 -6.82
CA GLN A 76 -10.31 3.92 -7.42
C GLN A 76 -11.19 4.67 -6.42
N ALA A 77 -11.98 3.94 -5.61
CA ALA A 77 -12.81 4.53 -4.58
C ALA A 77 -11.99 5.25 -3.50
N ASP A 78 -10.88 4.66 -3.05
CA ASP A 78 -9.95 5.28 -2.09
C ASP A 78 -9.41 6.62 -2.62
N GLN A 79 -8.98 6.66 -3.87
CA GLN A 79 -8.53 7.90 -4.51
C GLN A 79 -9.61 8.96 -4.61
N ALA A 80 -10.82 8.57 -5.02
CA ALA A 80 -11.94 9.49 -5.12
C ALA A 80 -12.26 10.11 -3.74
N SER A 81 -12.22 9.30 -2.67
CA SER A 81 -12.41 9.75 -1.29
C SER A 81 -11.34 10.75 -0.86
N VAL A 82 -10.06 10.44 -1.08
CA VAL A 82 -8.95 11.35 -0.75
C VAL A 82 -9.04 12.66 -1.52
N ALA A 83 -9.39 12.60 -2.81
CA ALA A 83 -9.54 13.78 -3.65
C ALA A 83 -10.65 14.70 -3.15
N GLN A 84 -11.79 14.12 -2.79
CA GLN A 84 -12.92 14.87 -2.24
C GLN A 84 -12.58 15.54 -0.90
N GLU A 85 -11.89 14.84 0.01
CA GLU A 85 -11.48 15.40 1.31
C GLU A 85 -10.48 16.56 1.17
N LEU A 86 -9.62 16.51 0.16
CA LEU A 86 -8.64 17.57 -0.15
C LEU A 86 -9.24 18.73 -0.97
N GLY A 87 -10.54 18.72 -1.27
CA GLY A 87 -11.22 19.73 -2.09
C GLY A 87 -10.88 19.65 -3.58
N GLY A 88 -10.33 18.52 -4.03
CA GLY A 88 -9.99 18.23 -5.41
C GLY A 88 -11.15 17.61 -6.20
N ASP A 89 -11.01 17.61 -7.52
CA ASP A 89 -11.96 16.99 -8.44
C ASP A 89 -11.74 15.45 -8.49
N PRO A 90 -12.72 14.61 -8.08
CA PRO A 90 -12.61 13.16 -8.11
C PRO A 90 -12.27 12.61 -9.50
N SER A 91 -12.78 13.27 -10.56
CA SER A 91 -12.52 12.93 -11.95
C SER A 91 -11.04 13.03 -12.30
N LYS A 92 -10.35 14.04 -11.76
CA LYS A 92 -8.91 14.24 -11.96
C LYS A 92 -8.06 13.27 -11.15
N ALA A 93 -8.51 12.86 -9.96
CA ALA A 93 -7.79 11.89 -9.14
C ALA A 93 -7.88 10.45 -9.70
N LEU A 94 -9.03 10.09 -10.27
CA LEU A 94 -9.22 8.83 -10.99
C LEU A 94 -8.42 8.78 -12.30
N ALA A 95 -8.27 9.92 -12.98
CA ALA A 95 -7.44 10.06 -14.18
C ALA A 95 -5.93 10.22 -13.87
N ALA A 96 -5.57 10.51 -12.61
CA ALA A 96 -4.19 10.65 -12.20
C ALA A 96 -3.51 9.26 -12.22
N PRO A 97 -2.46 9.05 -13.02
CA PRO A 97 -1.85 7.75 -13.15
C PRO A 97 -1.23 7.31 -11.82
N LYS A 98 -1.78 6.25 -11.21
CA LYS A 98 -1.38 5.63 -9.93
C LYS A 98 0.11 5.29 -9.80
N HIS A 99 0.81 5.15 -10.92
CA HIS A 99 2.15 4.58 -10.98
C HIS A 99 3.13 5.37 -11.85
N ALA A 100 2.80 6.57 -12.33
CA ALA A 100 3.65 7.18 -13.35
C ALA A 100 4.96 7.75 -12.77
N LEU A 101 4.95 8.51 -11.68
CA LEU A 101 6.19 9.20 -11.29
C LEU A 101 7.04 8.38 -10.34
N GLN A 102 6.55 8.01 -9.16
CA GLN A 102 7.34 7.34 -8.13
C GLN A 102 7.87 5.99 -8.59
N ARG A 103 7.07 5.23 -9.36
CA ARG A 103 7.50 3.94 -9.90
C ARG A 103 8.46 4.09 -11.07
N LYS A 104 8.26 5.07 -11.97
CA LYS A 104 9.27 5.38 -13.01
C LYS A 104 10.57 5.90 -12.41
N LEU A 105 10.49 6.71 -11.35
CA LEU A 105 11.67 7.16 -10.60
C LEU A 105 12.38 5.96 -9.96
N LEU A 106 11.64 5.04 -9.33
CA LEU A 106 12.23 3.86 -8.69
C LEU A 106 12.83 2.88 -9.71
N ASP A 107 12.13 2.60 -10.80
CA ASP A 107 12.57 1.70 -11.86
C ASP A 107 13.72 2.31 -12.66
N GLY A 108 13.66 3.63 -12.93
CA GLY A 108 14.77 4.41 -13.50
C GLY A 108 16.00 4.39 -12.59
N LEU A 109 15.84 4.63 -11.28
CA LEU A 109 16.95 4.58 -10.33
C LEU A 109 17.57 3.16 -10.27
N ARG A 110 16.74 2.11 -10.28
CA ARG A 110 17.21 0.70 -10.31
C ARG A 110 17.98 0.38 -11.58
N PHE A 111 17.51 0.85 -12.74
CA PHE A 111 18.21 0.69 -14.00
C PHE A 111 19.56 1.40 -13.96
N LEU A 112 19.58 2.68 -13.54
CA LEU A 112 20.81 3.46 -13.44
C LEU A 112 21.82 2.79 -12.51
N LEU A 113 21.39 2.25 -11.38
CA LEU A 113 22.27 1.54 -10.44
C LEU A 113 22.89 0.25 -11.00
N ARG A 114 22.18 -0.44 -11.89
CA ARG A 114 22.63 -1.73 -12.44
C ARG A 114 23.50 -1.56 -13.67
N GLU A 115 23.12 -0.65 -14.56
CA GLU A 115 23.66 -0.59 -15.91
C GLU A 115 24.57 0.63 -16.15
N GLU A 116 24.39 1.73 -15.39
CA GLU A 116 24.98 3.03 -15.74
C GLU A 116 25.93 3.59 -14.67
N PHE A 117 25.58 3.46 -13.38
CA PHE A 117 26.30 4.09 -12.28
C PHE A 117 27.51 3.28 -11.85
N LYS A 118 28.62 3.98 -11.68
CA LYS A 118 29.86 3.44 -11.13
C LYS A 118 29.93 3.75 -9.64
N LEU A 119 29.57 2.77 -8.83
CA LEU A 119 29.58 2.89 -7.38
C LEU A 119 30.96 2.59 -6.78
N ASN A 120 31.25 3.22 -5.64
CA ASN A 120 32.46 3.00 -4.83
C ASN A 120 33.79 3.11 -5.60
N GLN A 121 33.86 4.01 -6.59
CA GLN A 121 35.10 4.26 -7.34
C GLN A 121 36.03 5.22 -6.57
N PRO A 122 37.36 5.03 -6.65
CA PRO A 122 38.33 5.90 -5.98
C PRO A 122 38.42 7.32 -6.58
N GLN A 123 37.78 7.56 -7.73
CA GLN A 123 37.80 8.84 -8.46
C GLN A 123 36.36 9.35 -8.68
N ALA A 124 35.91 9.47 -9.94
CA ALA A 124 34.56 9.87 -10.28
C ALA A 124 33.58 8.71 -10.04
N SER A 125 32.96 8.70 -8.87
CA SER A 125 31.90 7.75 -8.52
C SER A 125 30.53 8.43 -8.61
N ASP A 126 29.54 7.71 -9.13
CA ASP A 126 28.15 8.19 -9.20
C ASP A 126 27.39 8.00 -7.88
N GLY A 127 27.99 7.25 -6.94
CA GLY A 127 27.46 7.03 -5.61
C GLY A 127 28.28 6.06 -4.77
N TRP A 128 27.93 5.95 -3.49
CA TRP A 128 28.57 5.08 -2.52
C TRP A 128 27.57 4.15 -1.87
N LEU A 129 27.83 2.84 -1.98
CA LEU A 129 27.10 1.83 -1.23
C LEU A 129 27.89 1.52 0.04
N THR A 130 27.31 1.89 1.18
CA THR A 130 27.82 1.60 2.53
C THR A 130 27.04 0.45 3.15
N GLN A 131 27.41 0.02 4.37
CA GLN A 131 26.65 -1.00 5.09
C GLN A 131 25.23 -0.55 5.46
N ASP A 132 25.04 0.75 5.70
CA ASP A 132 23.78 1.29 6.22
C ASP A 132 22.89 1.90 5.13
N ALA A 133 23.49 2.43 4.06
CA ALA A 133 22.76 3.19 3.05
C ALA A 133 23.47 3.24 1.69
N LEU A 134 22.68 3.56 0.67
CA LEU A 134 23.13 3.96 -0.66
C LEU A 134 23.07 5.48 -0.77
N TRP A 135 24.23 6.09 -1.03
CA TRP A 135 24.39 7.52 -1.27
C TRP A 135 24.57 7.76 -2.76
N LEU A 136 23.82 8.68 -3.35
CA LEU A 136 23.94 8.99 -4.79
C LEU A 136 24.23 10.47 -4.99
N VAL A 137 25.03 10.78 -6.01
CA VAL A 137 25.35 12.16 -6.36
C VAL A 137 24.12 12.81 -7.00
N SER A 138 23.49 13.75 -6.27
CA SER A 138 22.21 14.35 -6.66
C SER A 138 22.19 14.88 -8.09
N LYS A 139 23.24 15.57 -8.56
CA LYS A 139 23.30 16.10 -9.92
C LYS A 139 23.24 14.99 -10.96
N THR A 140 24.11 14.00 -10.85
CA THR A 140 24.20 12.88 -11.81
C THR A 140 22.91 12.07 -11.86
N VAL A 141 22.28 11.87 -10.70
CA VAL A 141 21.00 11.18 -10.60
C VAL A 141 19.91 11.96 -11.30
N SER A 142 19.76 13.25 -10.98
CA SER A 142 18.71 14.09 -11.56
C SER A 142 18.89 14.34 -13.06
N ASP A 143 20.14 14.37 -13.57
CA ASP A 143 20.41 14.56 -14.99
C ASP A 143 20.10 13.30 -15.82
N LYS A 144 20.14 12.11 -15.21
CA LYS A 144 19.91 10.81 -15.89
C LYS A 144 18.50 10.23 -15.68
N LEU A 145 17.74 10.74 -14.72
CA LEU A 145 16.35 10.32 -14.42
C LEU A 145 15.32 11.16 -15.17
#